data_AF-A0A316P493-F1
#
_entry.id   AF-A0A316P493-F1
#
_cell.length_a   1.000
_cell.length_b   1.000
_cell.length_c   1.000
_cell.angle_alpha   90.00
_cell.angle_beta   90.00
_cell.angle_gamma   90.00
#
_symmetry.space_group_name_H-M   'P 1'
#
loop_
_entity.id
_entity.type
_entity.pdbx_description
1 polymer ?
#
loop_
_entity_poly.entity_id
_entity_poly.type
_entity_poly.pdbx_seq_one_letter_code
_entity_poly.pdbx_strand_id
1 'polypeptide(L)'
;MISLTFSQGGGGCSTKFPNLKNSSLLHSCSYKQNKLYFIQNAFTLAEVLITLGIIGIIAAMTLPTVINRANEYILKQQFKKVYNILQNAQMRIYADNESYYNCYYIKDTTSTKSNDCQAMGEHLKKLLNPISICEDNAYSKGCIPKYKGIDTVELENNPDADTENTIRNCLGFTEESILNQDETWVLKDGTIIGWYKYRYNSKYGPLIYVDINGNKRPNKWGYDIFPMIWRGDEKLVRLDANGVCTMAEKGGKSSKQMLEDVWK
;
A
#
# COMPACT_ATOMS: atom_id res chain seq x y z
N MET A 1 17.71 26.71 -3.29
CA MET A 1 16.97 27.95 -3.60
C MET A 1 17.50 28.50 -4.90
N ILE A 2 16.72 28.39 -5.97
CA ILE A 2 17.03 29.00 -7.26
C ILE A 2 16.50 30.44 -7.18
N SER A 3 17.40 31.42 -7.20
CA SER A 3 17.03 32.84 -7.22
C SER A 3 16.93 33.28 -8.69
N LEU A 4 15.70 33.57 -9.14
CA LEU A 4 15.45 34.16 -10.46
C LEU A 4 15.45 35.68 -10.31
N THR A 5 16.54 36.32 -10.73
CA THR A 5 16.63 37.78 -10.90
C THR A 5 16.11 38.17 -12.28
N PHE A 6 14.99 38.90 -12.32
CA PHE A 6 14.52 39.55 -13.55
C PHE A 6 15.29 40.85 -13.78
N SER A 7 16.04 40.90 -14.88
CA SER A 7 16.68 42.11 -15.41
C SER A 7 15.65 42.93 -16.20
N GLN A 8 15.34 44.15 -15.75
CA GLN A 8 14.64 45.11 -16.60
C GLN A 8 15.62 45.80 -17.54
N GLY A 9 15.39 45.62 -18.85
CA GLY A 9 16.16 46.24 -19.92
C GLY A 9 16.02 47.75 -19.92
N GLY A 10 17.17 48.44 -19.84
CA GLY A 10 17.26 49.88 -20.01
C GLY A 10 17.01 50.27 -21.48
N GLY A 11 15.90 50.97 -21.72
CA GLY A 11 15.70 51.75 -22.94
C GLY A 11 16.46 53.07 -22.83
N GLY A 12 17.53 53.21 -23.60
CA GLY A 12 18.38 54.40 -23.63
C GLY A 12 17.68 55.62 -24.24
N CYS A 13 17.93 56.79 -23.66
CA CYS A 13 17.69 58.07 -24.31
C CYS A 13 19.04 58.60 -24.81
N SER A 14 19.28 58.47 -26.13
CA SER A 14 20.48 58.98 -26.79
C SER A 14 20.25 60.44 -27.16
N THR A 15 20.91 61.38 -26.47
CA THR A 15 21.02 62.77 -26.93
C THR A 15 22.38 62.98 -27.62
N LYS A 16 22.37 62.83 -28.95
CA LYS A 16 23.41 63.44 -29.80
C LYS A 16 23.09 64.94 -29.90
N PHE A 17 23.95 65.79 -29.33
CA PHE A 17 23.99 67.21 -29.69
C PHE A 17 25.01 67.41 -30.82
N PRO A 18 24.63 68.13 -31.86
CA PRO A 18 25.50 69.20 -32.32
C PRO A 18 24.73 70.51 -32.54
N ASN A 19 25.29 71.58 -31.97
CA ASN A 19 25.24 72.98 -32.37
C ASN A 19 24.05 73.45 -33.22
N LEU A 20 23.24 74.37 -32.69
CA LEU A 20 22.71 75.53 -33.44
C LEU A 20 22.25 76.64 -32.48
N LYS A 21 22.53 77.87 -32.90
CA LYS A 21 22.46 79.15 -32.18
C LYS A 21 21.01 79.62 -31.94
N ASN A 22 20.86 80.43 -30.89
CA ASN A 22 19.87 81.49 -30.65
C ASN A 22 18.51 81.38 -31.37
N SER A 23 17.45 81.07 -30.62
CA SER A 23 16.15 81.73 -30.77
C SER A 23 15.28 81.41 -29.56
N SER A 24 14.84 82.46 -28.88
CA SER A 24 13.89 82.46 -27.78
C SER A 24 12.50 82.07 -28.28
N LEU A 25 12.03 80.87 -27.98
CA LEU A 25 10.60 80.51 -27.93
C LEU A 25 10.44 79.28 -27.02
N LEU A 26 10.10 79.53 -25.76
CA LEU A 26 9.64 78.51 -24.81
C LEU A 26 8.28 77.99 -25.27
N HIS A 27 8.26 76.97 -26.13
CA HIS A 27 7.07 76.14 -26.28
C HIS A 27 6.96 75.22 -25.06
N SER A 28 6.15 75.63 -24.10
CA SER A 28 5.76 74.76 -22.98
C SER A 28 4.93 73.59 -23.52
N CYS A 29 5.61 72.49 -23.85
CA CYS A 29 4.95 71.22 -24.07
C CYS A 29 4.53 70.67 -22.70
N SER A 30 3.31 71.01 -22.27
CA SER A 30 2.71 70.44 -21.07
C SER A 30 2.35 68.98 -21.36
N TYR A 31 3.26 68.06 -21.05
CA TYR A 31 2.94 66.65 -21.00
C TYR A 31 2.05 66.42 -19.77
N LYS A 32 0.73 66.46 -19.97
CA LYS A 32 -0.22 65.94 -18.99
C LYS A 32 0.10 64.45 -18.80
N GLN A 33 0.86 64.14 -17.76
CA GLN A 33 0.94 62.78 -17.24
C GLN A 33 -0.47 62.40 -16.79
N ASN A 34 -1.24 61.74 -17.66
CA ASN A 34 -2.38 60.96 -17.22
C ASN A 34 -1.81 59.81 -16.38
N LYS A 35 -1.65 60.08 -15.09
CA LYS A 35 -1.26 59.11 -14.08
C LYS A 35 -2.42 58.13 -13.98
N LEU A 36 -2.35 57.04 -14.73
CA LEU A 36 -3.27 55.92 -14.61
C LEU A 36 -3.00 55.27 -13.25
N TYR A 37 -3.78 55.64 -12.24
CA TYR A 37 -3.70 54.99 -10.93
C TYR A 37 -4.27 53.58 -11.07
N PHE A 38 -3.40 52.58 -11.15
CA PHE A 38 -3.79 51.21 -10.82
C PHE A 38 -4.13 51.23 -9.33
N ILE A 39 -5.43 51.20 -8.99
CA ILE A 39 -5.88 50.89 -7.64
C ILE A 39 -5.49 49.43 -7.41
N GLN A 40 -4.30 49.20 -6.84
CA GLN A 40 -3.96 47.88 -6.34
C GLN A 40 -4.75 47.67 -5.06
N ASN A 41 -5.85 46.92 -5.16
CA ASN A 41 -6.54 46.39 -4.00
C ASN A 41 -5.56 45.43 -3.30
N ALA A 42 -4.84 45.92 -2.31
CA ALA A 42 -3.98 45.10 -1.47
C ALA A 42 -4.84 44.49 -0.37
N PHE A 43 -4.78 43.16 -0.21
CA PHE A 43 -5.44 42.47 0.89
C PHE A 43 -4.85 42.94 2.21
N THR A 44 -5.71 43.19 3.20
CA THR A 44 -5.24 43.52 4.55
C THR A 44 -4.66 42.27 5.22
N LEU A 45 -3.70 42.44 6.12
CA LEU A 45 -3.15 41.32 6.90
C LEU A 45 -4.24 40.54 7.64
N ALA A 46 -5.23 41.24 8.19
CA ALA A 46 -6.36 40.65 8.90
C ALA A 46 -7.22 39.76 7.98
N GLU A 47 -7.48 40.20 6.75
CA GLU A 47 -8.25 39.44 5.76
C GLU A 47 -7.55 38.14 5.34
N VAL A 48 -6.23 38.18 5.17
CA VAL A 48 -5.43 36.97 4.88
C VAL A 48 -5.44 36.01 6.07
N LEU A 49 -5.36 36.51 7.30
CA LEU A 49 -5.36 35.66 8.49
C LEU A 49 -6.71 34.99 8.74
N ILE A 50 -7.82 35.69 8.54
CA ILE A 50 -9.17 35.13 8.69
C ILE A 50 -9.40 34.04 7.62
N THR A 51 -9.00 34.29 6.38
CA THR A 51 -9.17 33.32 5.29
C THR A 51 -8.33 32.05 5.50
N LEU A 52 -7.06 32.19 5.89
CA LEU A 52 -6.22 31.05 6.26
C LEU A 52 -6.75 30.30 7.49
N GLY A 53 -7.31 31.01 8.47
CA GLY A 53 -7.95 30.40 9.65
C GLY A 53 -9.17 29.54 9.27
N ILE A 54 -10.06 30.06 8.42
CA ILE A 54 -11.24 29.32 7.94
C ILE A 54 -10.84 28.09 7.12
N ILE A 55 -9.92 28.26 6.17
CA ILE A 55 -9.42 27.13 5.35
C ILE A 55 -8.75 26.08 6.24
N GLY A 56 -7.97 26.50 7.25
CA GLY A 56 -7.32 25.60 8.20
C GLY A 56 -8.31 24.72 8.98
N ILE A 57 -9.39 25.32 9.50
CA ILE A 57 -10.43 24.57 10.25
C ILE A 57 -11.14 23.57 9.34
N ILE A 58 -11.56 24.00 8.14
CA ILE A 58 -12.28 23.13 7.20
C ILE A 58 -11.38 21.98 6.73
N ALA A 59 -10.11 22.26 6.42
CA ALA A 59 -9.14 21.24 6.03
C ALA A 59 -8.91 20.23 7.16
N ALA A 60 -8.78 20.68 8.42
CA ALA A 60 -8.59 19.78 9.56
C ALA A 60 -9.74 18.77 9.73
N MET A 61 -10.98 19.17 9.44
CA MET A 61 -12.14 18.29 9.53
C MET A 61 -12.28 17.33 8.33
N THR A 62 -11.83 17.75 7.15
CA THR A 62 -12.08 17.01 5.90
C THR A 62 -10.92 16.10 5.49
N LEU A 63 -9.66 16.50 5.74
CA LEU A 63 -8.48 15.76 5.33
C LEU A 63 -8.43 14.33 5.88
N PRO A 64 -8.70 14.05 7.18
CA PRO A 64 -8.63 12.69 7.70
C PRO A 64 -9.60 11.74 6.97
N THR A 65 -10.82 12.20 6.71
CA THR A 65 -11.85 11.40 6.03
C THR A 65 -11.47 11.09 4.59
N VAL A 66 -10.98 12.08 3.85
CA VAL A 66 -10.58 11.90 2.44
C VAL A 66 -9.36 10.98 2.33
N ILE A 67 -8.35 11.17 3.19
CA ILE A 67 -7.15 10.33 3.22
C ILE A 67 -7.50 8.89 3.55
N ASN A 68 -8.37 8.65 4.54
CA ASN A 68 -8.79 7.30 4.89
C ASN A 68 -9.51 6.60 3.74
N ARG A 69 -10.44 7.28 3.07
CA ARG A 69 -11.13 6.72 1.88
C ARG A 69 -10.18 6.43 0.73
N ALA A 70 -9.20 7.31 0.49
CA ALA A 70 -8.18 7.09 -0.53
C ALA A 70 -7.31 5.87 -0.19
N ASN A 71 -6.87 5.74 1.06
CA ASN A 71 -6.08 4.60 1.53
C ASN A 71 -6.86 3.29 1.42
N GLU A 72 -8.13 3.26 1.82
CA GLU A 72 -9.00 2.09 1.64
C GLU A 72 -9.12 1.69 0.17
N TYR A 73 -9.29 2.67 -0.73
CA TYR A 73 -9.36 2.41 -2.16
C TYR A 73 -8.03 1.82 -2.69
N ILE A 74 -6.89 2.37 -2.28
CA ILE A 74 -5.56 1.88 -2.67
C ILE A 74 -5.37 0.43 -2.20
N LEU A 75 -5.68 0.14 -0.93
CA LEU A 75 -5.56 -1.21 -0.35
C LEU A 75 -6.46 -2.21 -1.08
N LYS A 76 -7.70 -1.84 -1.42
CA LYS A 76 -8.58 -2.69 -2.24
C LYS A 76 -7.96 -3.03 -3.60
N GLN A 77 -7.36 -2.06 -4.28
CA GLN A 77 -6.71 -2.31 -5.58
C GLN A 77 -5.46 -3.17 -5.44
N GLN A 78 -4.65 -2.96 -4.39
CA GLN A 78 -3.48 -3.79 -4.09
C GLN A 78 -3.90 -5.24 -3.80
N PHE A 79 -4.94 -5.44 -2.99
CA PHE A 79 -5.49 -6.77 -2.74
C PHE A 79 -5.97 -7.46 -4.01
N LYS A 80 -6.74 -6.76 -4.86
CA LYS A 80 -7.21 -7.26 -6.14
C LYS A 80 -6.05 -7.71 -7.03
N LYS A 81 -4.99 -6.91 -7.07
CA LYS A 81 -3.78 -7.19 -7.84
C LYS A 81 -3.12 -8.48 -7.36
N VAL A 82 -2.85 -8.61 -6.06
CA VAL A 82 -2.15 -9.78 -5.52
C VAL A 82 -2.99 -11.04 -5.69
N TYR A 83 -4.30 -10.96 -5.42
CA TYR A 83 -5.23 -12.07 -5.64
C TYR A 83 -5.18 -12.56 -7.09
N ASN A 84 -5.23 -11.64 -8.07
CA ASN A 84 -5.15 -11.99 -9.48
C ASN A 84 -3.78 -12.56 -9.87
N ILE A 85 -2.68 -12.04 -9.32
CA ILE A 85 -1.33 -12.56 -9.59
C ILE A 85 -1.22 -14.01 -9.11
N LEU A 86 -1.66 -14.30 -7.90
CA LEU A 86 -1.62 -15.65 -7.33
C LEU A 86 -2.54 -16.61 -8.09
N GLN A 87 -3.77 -16.20 -8.41
CA GLN A 87 -4.67 -17.02 -9.24
C GLN A 87 -4.07 -17.31 -10.61
N ASN A 88 -3.50 -16.31 -11.28
CA ASN A 88 -2.83 -16.51 -12.56
C ASN A 88 -1.59 -17.39 -12.44
N ALA A 89 -0.85 -17.33 -11.34
CA ALA A 89 0.29 -18.20 -11.08
C ALA A 89 -0.17 -19.66 -10.96
N GLN A 90 -1.28 -19.93 -10.27
CA GLN A 90 -1.85 -21.28 -10.19
C GLN A 90 -2.30 -21.81 -11.56
N MET A 91 -2.92 -20.96 -12.39
CA MET A 91 -3.29 -21.33 -13.76
C MET A 91 -2.06 -21.66 -14.62
N ARG A 92 -0.93 -20.98 -14.41
CA ARG A 92 0.35 -21.29 -15.09
C ARG A 92 0.91 -22.63 -14.63
N ILE A 93 0.83 -22.94 -13.35
CA ILE A 93 1.26 -24.25 -12.82
C ILE A 93 0.50 -25.39 -13.50
N TYR A 94 -0.82 -25.24 -13.65
CA TYR A 94 -1.64 -26.21 -14.36
C TYR A 94 -1.24 -26.34 -15.85
N ALA A 95 -0.95 -25.23 -16.52
CA ALA A 95 -0.51 -25.25 -17.91
C ALA A 95 0.86 -25.93 -18.11
N ASP A 96 1.78 -25.77 -17.15
CA ASP A 96 3.13 -26.34 -17.20
C ASP A 96 3.15 -27.85 -16.87
N ASN A 97 2.31 -28.32 -15.96
CA ASN A 97 2.33 -29.71 -15.45
C ASN A 97 1.14 -30.56 -15.91
N GLU A 98 0.21 -29.99 -16.67
CA GLU A 98 -1.07 -30.59 -17.12
C GLU A 98 -1.95 -31.12 -15.97
N SER A 99 -1.61 -30.78 -14.72
CA SER A 99 -2.24 -31.27 -13.50
C SER A 99 -2.03 -30.30 -12.33
N TYR A 100 -2.89 -30.40 -11.32
CA TYR A 100 -2.74 -29.65 -10.08
C TYR A 100 -1.97 -30.46 -9.04
N TYR A 101 -1.12 -29.79 -8.26
CA TYR A 101 -0.53 -30.37 -7.06
C TYR A 101 -1.59 -30.59 -5.97
N ASN A 102 -1.52 -31.70 -5.23
CA ASN A 102 -2.41 -31.97 -4.10
C ASN A 102 -1.99 -31.17 -2.86
N CYS A 103 -2.05 -29.84 -2.97
CA CYS A 103 -1.78 -28.89 -1.89
C CYS A 103 -2.95 -27.90 -1.75
N TYR A 104 -4.12 -28.42 -1.37
CA TYR A 104 -5.33 -27.61 -1.19
C TYR A 104 -6.30 -28.21 -0.18
N TYR A 105 -7.29 -27.42 0.23
CA TYR A 105 -8.42 -27.87 1.06
C TYR A 105 -9.62 -28.31 0.21
N ILE A 106 -10.26 -29.41 0.61
CA ILE A 106 -11.55 -29.90 0.11
C ILE A 106 -12.60 -29.69 1.21
N LYS A 107 -13.52 -28.73 1.04
CA LYS A 107 -14.62 -28.47 1.99
C LYS A 107 -14.16 -28.53 3.47
N ASP A 108 -13.05 -27.86 3.75
CA ASP A 108 -12.38 -27.74 5.07
C ASP A 108 -11.67 -29.01 5.60
N THR A 109 -11.61 -30.08 4.81
CA THR A 109 -10.72 -31.25 5.02
C THR A 109 -9.46 -31.10 4.17
N THR A 110 -8.27 -31.39 4.71
CA THR A 110 -7.00 -31.28 3.97
C THR A 110 -6.83 -32.44 3.00
N SER A 111 -6.71 -32.16 1.70
CA SER A 111 -6.14 -33.10 0.72
C SER A 111 -4.73 -32.63 0.41
N THR A 112 -3.79 -32.97 1.29
CA THR A 112 -2.47 -32.35 1.31
C THR A 112 -1.40 -33.43 1.40
N LYS A 113 -0.60 -33.57 0.34
CA LYS A 113 0.64 -34.35 0.38
C LYS A 113 1.81 -33.40 0.53
N SER A 114 2.68 -33.63 1.51
CA SER A 114 3.78 -32.71 1.86
C SER A 114 4.75 -32.47 0.69
N ASN A 115 5.04 -33.50 -0.10
CA ASN A 115 5.85 -33.40 -1.31
C ASN A 115 5.19 -32.53 -2.40
N ASP A 116 3.87 -32.66 -2.60
CA ASP A 116 3.13 -31.89 -3.59
C ASP A 116 3.07 -30.40 -3.19
N CYS A 117 2.92 -30.09 -1.90
CA CYS A 117 3.05 -28.73 -1.41
C CYS A 117 4.46 -28.16 -1.60
N GLN A 118 5.49 -28.96 -1.35
CA GLN A 118 6.86 -28.54 -1.59
C GLN A 118 7.06 -28.19 -3.08
N ALA A 119 6.61 -29.06 -3.98
CA ALA A 119 6.70 -28.85 -5.43
C ALA A 119 5.89 -27.62 -5.88
N MET A 120 4.67 -27.44 -5.37
CA MET A 120 3.85 -26.27 -5.67
C MET A 120 4.53 -24.97 -5.23
N GLY A 121 5.06 -24.92 -4.01
CA GLY A 121 5.74 -23.74 -3.50
C GLY A 121 7.00 -23.40 -4.27
N GLU A 122 7.83 -24.38 -4.65
CA GLU A 122 9.02 -24.14 -5.49
C GLU A 122 8.63 -23.65 -6.90
N HIS A 123 7.56 -24.19 -7.49
CA HIS A 123 7.05 -23.73 -8.78
C HIS A 123 6.52 -22.30 -8.69
N LEU A 124 5.76 -21.97 -7.64
CA LEU A 124 5.30 -20.61 -7.36
C LEU A 124 6.47 -19.66 -7.14
N LYS A 125 7.50 -20.08 -6.41
CA LYS A 125 8.72 -19.30 -6.17
C LYS A 125 9.43 -18.95 -7.48
N LYS A 126 9.53 -19.89 -8.41
CA LYS A 126 10.07 -19.65 -9.76
C LYS A 126 9.21 -18.68 -10.58
N LEU A 127 7.88 -18.80 -10.50
CA LEU A 127 6.95 -17.95 -11.25
C LEU A 127 6.90 -16.51 -10.71
N LEU A 128 6.89 -16.35 -9.39
CA LEU A 128 6.78 -15.05 -8.72
C LEU A 128 8.13 -14.32 -8.67
N ASN A 129 9.25 -15.06 -8.71
CA ASN A 129 10.62 -14.53 -8.68
C ASN A 129 10.83 -13.46 -7.58
N PRO A 130 10.70 -13.84 -6.29
CA PRO A 130 10.87 -12.92 -5.16
C PRO A 130 12.24 -12.23 -5.16
N ILE A 131 12.29 -10.98 -4.67
CA ILE A 131 13.57 -10.25 -4.53
C ILE A 131 14.33 -10.68 -3.28
N SER A 132 13.61 -11.05 -2.22
CA SER A 132 14.18 -11.53 -0.97
C SER A 132 13.38 -12.73 -0.46
N ILE A 133 14.09 -13.71 0.09
CA ILE A 133 13.52 -14.93 0.66
C ILE A 133 14.15 -15.09 2.04
N CYS A 134 13.32 -15.08 3.07
CA CYS A 134 13.71 -15.43 4.42
C CYS A 134 13.15 -16.82 4.74
N GLU A 135 13.99 -17.84 4.76
CA GLU A 135 13.55 -19.22 5.06
C GLU A 135 13.09 -19.41 6.51
N ASP A 136 13.62 -18.57 7.39
CA ASP A 136 13.40 -18.53 8.84
C ASP A 136 13.80 -17.14 9.34
N ASN A 137 13.38 -16.78 10.55
CA ASN A 137 13.78 -15.55 11.23
C ASN A 137 13.50 -14.28 10.41
N ALA A 138 12.35 -14.25 9.73
CA ALA A 138 11.93 -13.22 8.79
C ALA A 138 11.99 -11.80 9.38
N TYR A 139 11.67 -11.64 10.67
CA TYR A 139 11.75 -10.34 11.33
C TYR A 139 13.20 -9.88 11.54
N SER A 140 14.05 -10.73 12.09
CA SER A 140 15.46 -10.40 12.36
C SER A 140 16.25 -10.11 11.08
N LYS A 141 15.88 -10.77 9.97
CA LYS A 141 16.47 -10.58 8.64
C LYS A 141 15.85 -9.39 7.88
N GLY A 142 14.85 -8.73 8.45
CA GLY A 142 14.22 -7.55 7.87
C GLY A 142 13.29 -7.81 6.67
N CYS A 143 12.86 -9.06 6.44
CA CYS A 143 11.87 -9.38 5.42
C CYS A 143 10.47 -8.86 5.80
N ILE A 144 10.18 -8.79 7.09
CA ILE A 144 8.89 -8.34 7.61
C ILE A 144 9.06 -7.30 8.72
N PRO A 145 8.13 -6.35 8.85
CA PRO A 145 7.98 -5.56 10.07
C PRO A 145 7.48 -6.45 11.22
N LYS A 146 7.47 -5.91 12.44
CA LYS A 146 6.94 -6.65 13.60
C LYS A 146 5.42 -6.80 13.44
N TYR A 147 4.98 -7.99 13.05
CA TYR A 147 3.57 -8.37 13.04
C TYR A 147 3.15 -8.92 14.40
N LYS A 148 1.87 -8.71 14.74
CA LYS A 148 1.22 -9.47 15.81
C LYS A 148 0.87 -10.85 15.28
N GLY A 149 0.89 -11.86 16.13
CA GLY A 149 0.29 -13.16 15.81
C GLY A 149 -1.20 -13.17 16.06
N ILE A 150 -1.89 -14.20 15.56
CA ILE A 150 -3.31 -14.39 15.86
C ILE A 150 -3.55 -14.61 17.36
N ASP A 151 -2.57 -15.15 18.09
CA ASP A 151 -2.60 -15.36 19.53
C ASP A 151 -2.68 -14.02 20.28
N THR A 152 -1.87 -13.06 19.87
CA THR A 152 -1.89 -11.70 20.42
C THR A 152 -3.17 -10.96 20.04
N VAL A 153 -3.61 -11.09 18.78
CA VAL A 153 -4.84 -10.44 18.30
C VAL A 153 -6.07 -11.00 19.01
N GLU A 154 -6.10 -12.29 19.33
CA GLU A 154 -7.22 -12.90 20.08
C GLU A 154 -7.33 -12.29 21.48
N LEU A 155 -6.22 -12.22 22.20
CA LEU A 155 -6.17 -11.66 23.55
C LEU A 155 -6.55 -10.17 23.58
N GLU A 156 -6.18 -9.40 22.55
CA GLU A 156 -6.59 -7.99 22.44
C GLU A 156 -8.09 -7.83 22.16
N ASN A 157 -8.67 -8.72 21.35
CA ASN A 157 -10.10 -8.70 21.02
C ASN A 157 -10.96 -9.22 22.17
N ASN A 158 -10.48 -10.21 22.91
CA ASN A 158 -11.15 -10.82 24.04
C ASN A 158 -10.10 -11.22 25.13
N PRO A 159 -9.91 -10.39 26.16
CA PRO A 159 -8.93 -10.65 27.22
C PRO A 159 -9.15 -11.95 28.00
N ASP A 160 -10.38 -12.46 28.02
CA ASP A 160 -10.76 -13.71 28.70
C ASP A 160 -10.77 -14.92 27.74
N ALA A 161 -10.20 -14.78 26.54
CA ALA A 161 -10.18 -15.85 25.54
C ALA A 161 -9.29 -17.02 25.97
N ASP A 162 -9.81 -18.24 25.81
CA ASP A 162 -9.02 -19.46 25.83
C ASP A 162 -8.20 -19.57 24.55
N THR A 163 -7.07 -18.87 24.54
CA THR A 163 -6.21 -18.73 23.36
C THR A 163 -5.77 -20.09 22.82
N GLU A 164 -5.48 -21.05 23.71
CA GLU A 164 -4.97 -22.38 23.34
C GLU A 164 -5.98 -23.15 22.47
N ASN A 165 -7.26 -23.15 22.86
CA ASN A 165 -8.30 -23.80 22.08
C ASN A 165 -8.67 -23.01 20.81
N THR A 166 -8.63 -21.68 20.86
CA THR A 166 -8.95 -20.82 19.70
C THR A 166 -7.91 -20.94 18.59
N ILE A 167 -6.61 -20.99 18.92
CA ILE A 167 -5.53 -21.03 17.92
C ILE A 167 -5.07 -22.44 17.54
N ARG A 168 -5.65 -23.50 18.14
CA ARG A 168 -5.20 -24.90 17.96
C ARG A 168 -4.99 -25.32 16.50
N ASN A 169 -5.83 -24.80 15.60
CA ASN A 169 -5.78 -25.11 14.17
C ASN A 169 -4.99 -24.09 13.33
N CYS A 170 -4.39 -23.09 13.97
CA CYS A 170 -3.75 -21.94 13.36
C CYS A 170 -2.35 -21.64 13.96
N LEU A 171 -1.71 -22.64 14.56
CA LEU A 171 -0.42 -22.51 15.27
C LEU A 171 0.72 -21.93 14.41
N GLY A 172 0.65 -22.08 13.09
CA GLY A 172 1.60 -21.45 12.16
C GLY A 172 1.44 -19.94 12.02
N PHE A 173 0.38 -19.30 12.55
CA PHE A 173 0.22 -17.84 12.53
C PHE A 173 0.35 -17.19 13.91
N THR A 174 1.02 -17.83 14.86
CA THR A 174 1.40 -17.19 16.12
C THR A 174 2.50 -16.16 15.90
N GLU A 175 2.69 -15.23 16.85
CA GLU A 175 3.72 -14.19 16.74
C GLU A 175 5.11 -14.82 16.60
N GLU A 176 5.39 -15.89 17.35
CA GLU A 176 6.64 -16.63 17.25
C GLU A 176 6.83 -17.28 15.87
N SER A 177 5.81 -17.93 15.31
CA SER A 177 5.88 -18.62 14.02
C SER A 177 6.16 -17.64 12.88
N ILE A 178 5.41 -16.53 12.83
CA ILE A 178 5.53 -15.52 11.77
C ILE A 178 6.89 -14.82 11.83
N LEU A 179 7.38 -14.48 13.03
CA LEU A 179 8.63 -13.75 13.18
C LEU A 179 9.86 -14.64 12.95
N ASN A 180 9.80 -15.91 13.38
CA ASN A 180 10.98 -16.76 13.52
C ASN A 180 10.99 -18.05 12.69
N GLN A 181 9.84 -18.61 12.31
CA GLN A 181 9.78 -19.97 11.75
C GLN A 181 9.32 -20.05 10.30
N ASP A 182 8.44 -19.14 9.87
CA ASP A 182 7.80 -19.21 8.55
C ASP A 182 8.72 -18.69 7.43
N GLU A 183 8.72 -19.41 6.30
CA GLU A 183 9.37 -18.91 5.10
C GLU A 183 8.55 -17.75 4.53
N THR A 184 9.22 -16.61 4.34
CA THR A 184 8.61 -15.38 3.85
C THR A 184 9.30 -14.88 2.60
N TRP A 185 8.49 -14.50 1.61
CA TRP A 185 8.93 -13.96 0.34
C TRP A 185 8.55 -12.49 0.23
N VAL A 186 9.51 -11.67 -0.17
CA VAL A 186 9.27 -10.27 -0.53
C VAL A 186 9.32 -10.18 -2.05
N LEU A 187 8.23 -9.71 -2.66
CA LEU A 187 8.15 -9.51 -4.11
C LEU A 187 8.70 -8.13 -4.51
N LYS A 188 8.99 -7.97 -5.80
CA LYS A 188 9.55 -6.73 -6.35
C LYS A 188 8.67 -5.50 -6.16
N ASP A 189 7.36 -5.69 -6.02
CA ASP A 189 6.40 -4.60 -5.79
C ASP A 189 6.18 -4.28 -4.31
N GLY A 190 6.91 -4.96 -3.42
CA GLY A 190 6.81 -4.81 -1.97
C GLY A 190 5.78 -5.72 -1.31
N THR A 191 5.01 -6.50 -2.08
CA THR A 191 4.09 -7.50 -1.51
C THR A 191 4.90 -8.55 -0.74
N ILE A 192 4.41 -8.92 0.45
CA ILE A 192 5.02 -9.98 1.25
C ILE A 192 4.08 -11.18 1.26
N ILE A 193 4.62 -12.38 1.06
CA ILE A 193 3.88 -13.64 1.15
C ILE A 193 4.57 -14.50 2.18
N GLY A 194 3.88 -14.83 3.26
CA GLY A 194 4.38 -15.79 4.25
C GLY A 194 3.60 -17.09 4.20
N TRP A 195 4.34 -18.18 4.39
CA TRP A 195 3.82 -19.53 4.27
C TRP A 195 3.53 -20.11 5.62
N TYR A 196 2.30 -20.59 5.81
CA TYR A 196 1.97 -21.39 6.99
C TYR A 196 2.75 -22.70 6.92
N LYS A 197 3.70 -22.89 7.85
CA LYS A 197 4.45 -24.14 7.95
C LYS A 197 3.50 -25.30 8.30
N TYR A 198 3.24 -26.16 7.31
CA TYR A 198 2.36 -27.32 7.50
C TYR A 198 3.09 -28.42 8.29
N ARG A 199 2.39 -29.08 9.23
CA ARG A 199 2.94 -30.22 9.98
C ARG A 199 3.49 -31.26 8.98
N TYR A 200 4.63 -31.86 9.29
CA TYR A 200 5.42 -32.80 8.45
C TYR A 200 6.33 -32.16 7.39
N ASN A 201 7.52 -31.71 7.81
CA ASN A 201 8.74 -31.45 7.01
C ASN A 201 8.63 -30.62 5.70
N SER A 202 7.46 -30.11 5.32
CA SER A 202 7.26 -29.23 4.16
C SER A 202 7.36 -27.78 4.61
N LYS A 203 8.09 -26.97 3.83
CA LYS A 203 8.16 -25.51 4.07
C LYS A 203 6.88 -24.80 3.60
N TYR A 204 6.13 -25.44 2.71
CA TYR A 204 4.95 -24.87 2.07
C TYR A 204 3.68 -25.65 2.44
N GLY A 205 2.55 -24.95 2.42
CA GLY A 205 1.24 -25.50 2.75
C GLY A 205 0.12 -24.81 1.96
N PRO A 206 -1.11 -25.32 2.04
CA PRO A 206 -2.25 -24.75 1.33
C PRO A 206 -2.71 -23.40 1.90
N LEU A 207 -2.20 -22.98 3.06
CA LEU A 207 -2.53 -21.73 3.74
C LEU A 207 -1.35 -20.77 3.66
N ILE A 208 -1.62 -19.53 3.27
CA ILE A 208 -0.64 -18.44 3.19
C ILE A 208 -1.22 -17.18 3.81
N TYR A 209 -0.37 -16.25 4.24
CA TYR A 209 -0.77 -14.87 4.43
C TYR A 209 -0.08 -13.97 3.42
N VAL A 210 -0.76 -12.89 3.07
CA VAL A 210 -0.30 -11.91 2.12
C VAL A 210 -0.37 -10.54 2.77
N ASP A 211 0.77 -9.85 2.85
CA ASP A 211 0.80 -8.40 3.08
C ASP A 211 0.82 -7.69 1.73
N ILE A 212 -0.24 -6.95 1.44
CA ILE A 212 -0.44 -6.28 0.16
C ILE A 212 0.32 -4.94 0.04
N ASN A 213 0.86 -4.43 1.16
CA ASN A 213 1.51 -3.12 1.23
C ASN A 213 2.94 -3.18 1.79
N GLY A 214 3.42 -4.37 2.15
CA GLY A 214 4.80 -4.62 2.54
C GLY A 214 5.14 -3.96 3.87
N ASN A 215 6.31 -3.32 3.99
CA ASN A 215 6.70 -2.67 5.24
C ASN A 215 5.94 -1.34 5.52
N LYS A 216 5.10 -0.87 4.59
CA LYS A 216 4.35 0.38 4.75
C LYS A 216 3.17 0.16 5.68
N ARG A 217 3.13 0.95 6.76
CA ARG A 217 2.00 1.00 7.71
C ARG A 217 0.64 0.97 6.97
N PRO A 218 -0.39 0.30 7.52
CA PRO A 218 -0.50 -0.10 8.93
C PRO A 218 0.22 -1.38 9.41
N ASN A 219 0.50 -2.36 8.55
CA ASN A 219 1.04 -3.70 8.89
C ASN A 219 0.18 -4.43 9.93
N LYS A 220 -1.13 -4.52 9.67
CA LYS A 220 -2.16 -5.04 10.57
C LYS A 220 -3.07 -6.07 9.90
N TRP A 221 -3.48 -7.07 10.68
CA TRP A 221 -4.41 -8.10 10.21
C TRP A 221 -5.77 -7.49 9.85
N GLY A 222 -6.22 -7.80 8.64
CA GLY A 222 -7.48 -7.30 8.09
C GLY A 222 -7.43 -5.87 7.55
N TYR A 223 -6.26 -5.22 7.54
CA TYR A 223 -6.05 -3.94 6.86
C TYR A 223 -5.21 -4.13 5.60
N ASP A 224 -4.02 -4.71 5.76
CA ASP A 224 -3.08 -5.03 4.68
C ASP A 224 -2.57 -6.48 4.74
N ILE A 225 -2.68 -7.15 5.90
CA ILE A 225 -2.34 -8.57 6.04
C ILE A 225 -3.61 -9.43 5.95
N PHE A 226 -3.62 -10.35 4.99
CA PHE A 226 -4.78 -11.20 4.69
C PHE A 226 -4.37 -12.67 4.52
N PRO A 227 -4.91 -13.59 5.34
CA PRO A 227 -4.75 -15.01 5.12
C PRO A 227 -5.61 -15.49 3.96
N MET A 228 -5.08 -16.39 3.14
CA MET A 228 -5.74 -17.00 1.98
C MET A 228 -5.40 -18.48 1.91
N ILE A 229 -6.32 -19.27 1.35
CA ILE A 229 -6.12 -20.71 1.20
C ILE A 229 -6.28 -21.15 -0.24
N TRP A 230 -5.49 -22.14 -0.65
CA TRP A 230 -5.74 -22.90 -1.85
C TRP A 230 -6.89 -23.88 -1.57
N ARG A 231 -8.01 -23.72 -2.28
CA ARG A 231 -9.14 -24.66 -2.27
C ARG A 231 -9.28 -25.30 -3.63
N GLY A 232 -9.66 -26.57 -3.64
CA GLY A 232 -9.93 -27.25 -4.89
C GLY A 232 -10.67 -28.57 -4.73
N ASP A 233 -11.07 -29.08 -5.87
CA ASP A 233 -11.24 -30.50 -6.13
C ASP A 233 -10.21 -30.86 -7.22
N GLU A 234 -9.84 -32.12 -7.41
CA GLU A 234 -8.74 -32.54 -8.32
C GLU A 234 -8.79 -31.95 -9.75
N LYS A 235 -9.93 -31.35 -10.14
CA LYS A 235 -10.16 -30.69 -11.44
C LYS A 235 -9.87 -29.19 -11.44
N LEU A 236 -9.92 -28.52 -10.30
CA LEU A 236 -9.71 -27.09 -10.19
C LEU A 236 -9.17 -26.71 -8.81
N VAL A 237 -8.00 -26.07 -8.80
CA VAL A 237 -7.44 -25.42 -7.60
C VAL A 237 -7.45 -23.91 -7.79
N ARG A 238 -7.99 -23.20 -6.81
CA ARG A 238 -8.10 -21.74 -6.80
C ARG A 238 -7.79 -21.17 -5.43
N LEU A 239 -7.32 -19.93 -5.42
CA LEU A 239 -7.17 -19.16 -4.20
C LEU A 239 -8.54 -18.73 -3.67
N ASP A 240 -8.79 -18.98 -2.39
CA ASP A 240 -9.99 -18.59 -1.67
C ASP A 240 -9.62 -17.71 -0.47
N ALA A 241 -10.30 -16.58 -0.37
CA ALA A 241 -10.18 -15.65 0.74
C ALA A 241 -11.14 -15.99 1.91
N ASN A 242 -12.06 -16.93 1.70
CA ASN A 242 -12.89 -17.51 2.74
C ASN A 242 -12.17 -18.72 3.35
N GLY A 243 -11.22 -18.46 4.25
CA GLY A 243 -10.34 -19.49 4.84
C GLY A 243 -10.54 -19.71 6.33
N VAL A 244 -9.62 -20.51 6.90
CA VAL A 244 -9.39 -20.60 8.34
C VAL A 244 -8.40 -19.52 8.78
N CYS A 245 -8.31 -19.26 10.09
CA CYS A 245 -7.36 -18.31 10.68
C CYS A 245 -7.53 -16.86 10.17
N THR A 246 -8.75 -16.47 9.79
CA THR A 246 -9.06 -15.15 9.18
C THR A 246 -9.30 -14.03 10.20
N MET A 247 -8.62 -14.08 11.34
CA MET A 247 -8.78 -13.07 12.38
C MET A 247 -8.28 -11.72 11.89
N ALA A 248 -9.01 -10.66 12.25
CA ALA A 248 -8.65 -9.28 11.96
C ALA A 248 -8.46 -8.51 13.26
N GLU A 249 -7.56 -7.54 13.24
CA GLU A 249 -7.46 -6.57 14.33
C GLU A 249 -8.70 -5.68 14.36
N LYS A 250 -8.98 -5.06 15.52
CA LYS A 250 -10.16 -4.22 15.74
C LYS A 250 -10.34 -3.17 14.63
N GLY A 251 -11.48 -3.24 13.93
CA GLY A 251 -11.82 -2.35 12.81
C GLY A 251 -11.29 -2.79 11.44
N GLY A 252 -10.55 -3.90 11.37
CA GLY A 252 -10.13 -4.56 10.14
C GLY A 252 -11.23 -5.42 9.52
N LYS A 253 -11.00 -5.84 8.28
CA LYS A 253 -11.91 -6.70 7.50
C LYS A 253 -11.31 -8.09 7.37
N SER A 254 -12.13 -9.14 7.39
CA SER A 254 -11.66 -10.47 7.01
C SER A 254 -11.26 -10.51 5.53
N SER A 255 -10.41 -11.47 5.15
CA SER A 255 -10.04 -11.67 3.73
C SER A 255 -11.25 -11.83 2.82
N LYS A 256 -12.30 -12.52 3.28
CA LYS A 256 -13.58 -12.64 2.57
C LYS A 256 -14.26 -11.29 2.37
N GLN A 257 -14.40 -10.51 3.45
CA GLN A 257 -15.01 -9.17 3.38
C GLN A 257 -14.23 -8.25 2.44
N MET A 258 -12.90 -8.31 2.48
CA MET A 258 -12.05 -7.54 1.56
C MET A 258 -12.27 -7.97 0.11
N LEU A 259 -12.33 -9.28 -0.17
CA LEU A 259 -12.60 -9.77 -1.52
C LEU A 259 -13.99 -9.34 -2.03
N GLU A 260 -15.03 -9.42 -1.20
CA GLU A 260 -16.37 -8.94 -1.57
C GLU A 260 -16.37 -7.44 -1.88
N ASP A 261 -15.66 -6.65 -1.07
CA ASP A 261 -15.56 -5.20 -1.21
C ASP A 261 -14.74 -4.71 -2.42
N VAL A 262 -13.95 -5.60 -3.03
CA VAL A 262 -13.19 -5.35 -4.26
C VAL A 262 -14.07 -5.49 -5.52
N TRP A 263 -15.15 -6.25 -5.42
CA TRP A 263 -16.06 -6.55 -6.55
C TRP A 263 -17.46 -5.90 -6.42
N LYS A 264 -17.70 -5.14 -5.34
CA LYS A 264 -18.79 -4.17 -5.22
C LYS A 264 -18.41 -2.86 -5.89
#